data_AF-A0A4R5J7H9-F1
#
_entry.id   AF-A0A4R5J7H9-F1
#
_cell.length_a   1.000
_cell.length_b   1.000
_cell.length_c   1.000
_cell.angle_alpha   90.00
_cell.angle_beta   90.00
_cell.angle_gamma   90.00
#
_symmetry.space_group_name_H-M   'P 1'
#
loop_
_entity.id
_entity.type
_entity.pdbx_description
1 polymer ?
#
loop_
_entity_poly.entity_id
_entity_poly.type
_entity_poly.pdbx_seq_one_letter_code
_entity_poly.pdbx_strand_id
1 'polypeptide(L)'
;MPKVTFHKLGETFVDEVKPQTNLVVRAGIRQFPYPNLRYECGMGKCSKCACRVLAGAEHLPPPNWKEKKQLGERLEQGYRLACQLWIEHDIELAQDDLPAPAALATACAGA
;
A
#
# COMPACT_ATOMS: atom_id res chain seq x y z
N MET A 1 -14.43 15.53 -0.27
CA MET A 1 -13.26 15.04 -1.01
C MET A 1 -12.31 14.51 0.05
N PRO A 2 -12.04 13.20 0.14
CA PRO A 2 -11.03 12.70 1.07
C PRO A 2 -9.63 13.23 0.72
N LYS A 3 -8.88 13.64 1.74
CA LYS A 3 -7.48 14.05 1.67
C LYS A 3 -6.57 12.83 1.78
N VAL A 4 -5.66 12.68 0.82
CA VAL A 4 -4.67 11.60 0.80
C VAL A 4 -3.29 12.17 1.02
N THR A 5 -2.63 11.74 2.09
CA THR A 5 -1.22 12.02 2.36
C THR A 5 -0.40 10.79 2.00
N PHE A 6 0.55 10.92 1.08
CA PHE A 6 1.37 9.82 0.57
C PHE A 6 2.86 10.11 0.79
N HIS A 7 3.54 9.25 1.55
CA HIS A 7 4.96 9.35 1.84
C HIS A 7 5.77 8.40 0.96
N LYS A 8 6.81 8.92 0.32
CA LYS A 8 7.72 8.14 -0.53
C LYS A 8 9.11 8.78 -0.54
N LEU A 9 10.16 7.98 -0.30
CA LEU A 9 11.57 8.42 -0.39
C LEU A 9 11.89 9.67 0.45
N GLY A 10 11.23 9.84 1.60
CA GLY A 10 11.40 11.02 2.45
C GLY A 10 10.61 12.25 2.01
N GLU A 11 9.88 12.16 0.89
CA GLU A 11 8.98 13.21 0.41
C GLU A 11 7.53 12.89 0.79
N THR A 12 6.76 13.95 1.02
CA THR A 12 5.32 13.88 1.35
C THR A 12 4.52 14.56 0.24
N PHE A 13 3.60 13.82 -0.35
CA PHE A 13 2.69 14.29 -1.39
C PHE A 13 1.27 14.30 -0.85
N VAL A 14 0.56 15.41 -1.03
CA VAL A 14 -0.79 15.59 -0.49
C VAL A 14 -1.71 16.07 -1.60
N ASP A 15 -2.86 15.40 -1.77
CA ASP A 15 -3.89 15.82 -2.71
C ASP A 15 -5.28 15.33 -2.25
N GLU A 16 -6.32 15.96 -2.78
CA GLU A 16 -7.70 15.54 -2.60
C GLU A 16 -8.14 14.62 -3.74
N VAL A 17 -8.83 13.54 -3.40
CA VAL A 17 -9.37 12.61 -4.39
C VAL A 17 -10.88 12.52 -4.27
N LYS A 18 -11.56 12.17 -5.37
CA LYS A 18 -13.00 11.88 -5.31
C LYS A 18 -13.24 10.69 -4.37
N PRO A 19 -14.33 10.65 -3.59
CA PRO A 19 -14.71 9.45 -2.87
C PRO A 19 -14.79 8.23 -3.80
N GLN A 20 -14.62 7.03 -3.24
CA GLN A 20 -14.61 5.78 -4.00
C GLN A 20 -13.51 5.78 -5.09
N THR A 21 -12.33 6.31 -4.76
CA THR A 21 -11.17 6.34 -5.64
C THR A 21 -10.22 5.16 -5.37
N ASN A 22 -9.67 4.55 -6.41
CA ASN A 22 -8.53 3.64 -6.29
C ASN A 22 -7.22 4.35 -6.69
N LEU A 23 -6.24 4.38 -5.79
CA LEU A 23 -4.98 5.12 -6.01
C LEU A 23 -4.11 4.50 -7.10
N VAL A 24 -4.15 3.17 -7.28
CA VAL A 24 -3.38 2.49 -8.34
C VAL A 24 -3.99 2.79 -9.71
N VAL A 25 -5.33 2.80 -9.82
CA VAL A 25 -6.00 3.19 -11.07
C VAL A 25 -5.65 4.63 -11.43
N ARG A 26 -5.72 5.56 -10.47
CA ARG A 26 -5.35 6.96 -10.70
C ARG A 26 -3.90 7.13 -11.14
N ALA A 27 -2.97 6.45 -10.46
CA ALA A 27 -1.57 6.47 -10.87
C ALA A 27 -1.39 5.91 -12.30
N GLY A 28 -2.15 4.87 -12.66
CA GLY A 28 -2.21 4.29 -14.00
C GLY A 28 -2.63 5.25 -15.11
N ILE A 29 -3.53 6.18 -14.81
CA ILE A 29 -3.97 7.25 -15.73
C ILE A 29 -3.18 8.56 -15.52
N ARG A 30 -1.99 8.49 -14.92
CA ARG A 30 -1.08 9.62 -14.67
C ARG A 30 -1.66 10.75 -13.82
N GLN A 31 -2.56 10.41 -12.90
CA GLN A 31 -3.06 11.31 -11.87
C GLN A 31 -2.40 11.00 -10.53
N PHE A 32 -2.50 11.93 -9.57
CA PHE A 32 -2.02 11.71 -8.21
C PHE A 32 -2.45 10.31 -7.69
N PRO A 33 -1.52 9.52 -7.11
CA PRO A 33 -0.13 9.86 -6.72
C PRO A 33 0.97 9.53 -7.76
N TYR A 34 0.69 9.53 -9.06
CA TYR A 34 1.72 9.40 -10.11
C TYR A 34 2.76 10.54 -10.05
N PRO A 35 4.07 10.28 -10.29
CA PRO A 35 4.71 8.99 -10.58
C PRO A 35 5.18 8.23 -9.33
N ASN A 36 4.79 8.66 -8.14
CA ASN A 36 5.44 8.31 -6.88
C ASN A 36 4.95 6.96 -6.29
N LEU A 37 3.72 6.55 -6.60
CA LEU A 37 3.22 5.24 -6.19
C LEU A 37 3.79 4.14 -7.10
N ARG A 38 4.56 3.22 -6.52
CA ARG A 38 4.98 1.97 -7.16
C ARG A 38 3.81 0.99 -7.20
N TYR A 39 3.54 0.44 -8.38
CA TYR A 39 2.58 -0.64 -8.61
C TYR A 39 2.98 -1.47 -9.83
N GLU A 40 2.27 -2.57 -10.08
CA GLU A 40 2.46 -3.40 -11.27
C GLU A 40 1.14 -4.05 -11.69
N CYS A 41 0.66 -5.05 -10.93
CA CYS A 41 -0.43 -5.89 -11.44
C CYS A 41 -1.84 -5.29 -11.32
N GLY A 42 -2.08 -4.34 -10.42
CA GLY A 42 -3.42 -3.75 -10.16
C GLY A 42 -4.52 -4.70 -9.64
N MET A 43 -4.26 -6.00 -9.49
CA MET A 43 -5.29 -7.03 -9.27
C MET A 43 -5.15 -7.83 -7.96
N GLY A 44 -4.21 -7.46 -7.09
CA GLY A 44 -3.89 -8.21 -5.87
C GLY A 44 -3.08 -9.50 -6.12
N LYS A 45 -2.40 -9.60 -7.27
CA LYS A 45 -1.55 -10.74 -7.63
C LYS A 45 -0.06 -10.57 -7.25
N CYS A 46 0.34 -9.38 -6.82
CA CYS A 46 1.68 -9.06 -6.34
C CYS A 46 1.59 -8.13 -5.11
N SER A 47 2.71 -7.86 -4.45
CA SER A 47 2.82 -6.93 -3.32
C SER A 47 3.55 -5.61 -3.63
N LYS A 48 3.83 -5.30 -4.90
CA LYS A 48 4.58 -4.07 -5.27
C LYS A 48 3.91 -2.76 -4.85
N CYS A 49 2.57 -2.75 -4.80
CA CYS A 49 1.76 -1.63 -4.33
C CYS A 49 1.45 -1.65 -2.83
N ALA A 50 2.14 -2.50 -2.05
CA ALA A 50 1.98 -2.52 -0.61
C ALA A 50 2.36 -1.16 -0.02
N CYS A 51 1.48 -0.59 0.81
CA CYS A 51 1.69 0.64 1.54
C CYS A 51 1.35 0.38 3.01
N ARG A 52 2.11 0.97 3.93
CA ARG A 52 1.75 1.00 5.35
C ARG A 52 0.74 2.11 5.57
N VAL A 53 -0.35 1.81 6.25
CA VAL A 53 -1.35 2.81 6.66
C VAL A 53 -0.87 3.45 7.95
N LEU A 54 -0.62 4.75 7.93
CA LEU A 54 -0.19 5.53 9.10
C LEU A 54 -1.39 6.14 9.84
N ALA A 55 -2.45 6.51 9.12
CA ALA A 55 -3.70 7.02 9.67
C ALA A 55 -4.89 6.68 8.76
N GLY A 56 -6.11 6.60 9.34
CA GLY A 56 -7.36 6.30 8.62
C GLY A 56 -7.63 4.81 8.40
N ALA A 57 -6.95 3.93 9.15
CA ALA A 57 -7.12 2.48 9.03
C ALA A 57 -8.51 2.00 9.51
N GLU A 58 -9.10 2.69 10.47
CA GLU A 58 -10.44 2.46 11.05
C GLU A 58 -11.57 2.59 10.03
N HIS A 59 -11.34 3.33 8.95
CA HIS A 59 -12.29 3.52 7.86
C HIS A 59 -12.14 2.47 6.74
N LEU A 60 -11.09 1.63 6.79
CA LEU A 60 -10.85 0.64 5.76
C LEU A 60 -11.63 -0.64 6.04
N PRO A 61 -12.13 -1.33 5.00
CA PRO A 61 -12.68 -2.65 5.17
C PRO A 61 -11.59 -3.63 5.65
N PRO A 62 -12.00 -4.73 6.30
CA PRO A 62 -11.07 -5.77 6.73
C PRO A 62 -10.25 -6.31 5.56
N PRO A 63 -8.98 -6.73 5.77
CA PRO A 63 -8.14 -7.24 4.70
C PRO A 63 -8.81 -8.41 3.96
N ASN A 64 -8.86 -8.32 2.63
CA ASN A 64 -9.47 -9.37 1.82
C ASN A 64 -8.52 -10.59 1.67
N TRP A 65 -9.02 -11.68 1.10
CA TRP A 65 -8.23 -12.92 0.97
C TRP A 65 -6.96 -12.75 0.11
N LYS A 66 -6.95 -11.83 -0.87
CA LYS A 66 -5.77 -11.54 -1.69
C LYS A 66 -4.72 -10.81 -0.87
N GLU A 67 -5.13 -9.82 -0.06
CA GLU A 67 -4.22 -9.13 0.86
C GLU A 67 -3.61 -10.11 1.86
N LYS A 68 -4.43 -10.98 2.48
CA LYS A 68 -3.96 -12.04 3.38
C LYS A 68 -2.91 -12.93 2.71
N LYS A 69 -3.18 -13.36 1.47
CA LYS A 69 -2.26 -14.20 0.69
C LYS A 69 -0.93 -13.51 0.36
N GLN A 70 -0.95 -12.23 0.01
CA GLN A 70 0.25 -11.52 -0.48
C GLN A 70 1.06 -10.81 0.60
N LEU A 71 0.43 -10.42 1.70
CA LEU A 71 1.07 -9.65 2.77
C LEU A 71 1.42 -10.52 3.98
N GLY A 72 0.64 -11.57 4.28
CA GLY A 72 0.88 -12.41 5.46
C GLY A 72 0.99 -11.57 6.74
N GLU A 73 2.06 -11.79 7.50
CA GLU A 73 2.39 -11.06 8.74
C GLU A 73 2.53 -9.55 8.55
N ARG A 74 2.80 -9.06 7.34
CA ARG A 74 2.87 -7.61 7.07
C ARG A 74 1.53 -6.92 7.28
N LEU A 75 0.40 -7.63 7.24
CA LEU A 75 -0.91 -7.07 7.59
C LEU A 75 -0.92 -6.57 9.04
N GLU A 76 -0.30 -7.30 9.96
CA GLU A 76 -0.21 -6.94 11.37
C GLU A 76 0.68 -5.72 11.60
N GLN A 77 1.63 -5.50 10.69
CA GLN A 77 2.48 -4.30 10.64
C GLN A 77 1.77 -3.09 9.98
N GLY A 78 0.48 -3.19 9.68
CA GLY A 78 -0.32 -2.12 9.08
C GLY A 78 -0.17 -1.97 7.57
N TYR A 79 0.43 -2.94 6.87
CA TYR A 79 0.49 -2.90 5.41
C TYR A 79 -0.85 -3.29 4.78
N ARG A 80 -1.21 -2.59 3.71
CA ARG A 80 -2.36 -2.87 2.84
C ARG A 80 -1.93 -2.82 1.38
N LEU A 81 -2.65 -3.53 0.51
CA LEU A 81 -2.40 -3.42 -0.93
C LEU A 81 -3.18 -2.23 -1.49
N ALA A 82 -2.50 -1.17 -1.92
CA ALA A 82 -3.18 0.02 -2.44
C ALA A 82 -4.14 -0.27 -3.61
N CYS A 83 -3.85 -1.31 -4.42
CA CYS A 83 -4.75 -1.73 -5.51
C CYS A 83 -6.06 -2.36 -5.03
N GLN A 84 -6.17 -2.79 -3.76
CA GLN A 84 -7.37 -3.39 -3.19
C GLN A 84 -8.19 -2.41 -2.34
N LEU A 85 -7.72 -1.17 -2.19
CA LEU A 85 -8.41 -0.14 -1.42
C LEU A 85 -9.25 0.77 -2.32
N TRP A 86 -10.36 1.25 -1.77
CA TRP A 86 -11.18 2.31 -2.33
C TRP A 86 -11.30 3.40 -1.26
N ILE A 87 -10.80 4.60 -1.58
CA ILE A 87 -10.65 5.69 -0.63
C ILE A 87 -11.97 6.45 -0.53
N GLU A 88 -12.60 6.39 0.64
CA GLU A 88 -13.82 7.13 0.98
C GLU A 88 -13.57 8.24 2.02
N HIS A 89 -12.56 8.06 2.87
CA HIS A 89 -12.17 8.94 3.95
C HIS A 89 -10.69 9.34 3.85
N ASP A 90 -10.31 10.34 4.63
CA ASP A 90 -8.91 10.78 4.71
C ASP A 90 -8.00 9.62 5.10
N ILE A 91 -6.84 9.55 4.47
CA ILE A 91 -5.90 8.46 4.66
C ILE A 91 -4.46 8.95 4.54
N GLU A 92 -3.60 8.39 5.38
CA GLU A 92 -2.16 8.61 5.31
C GLU A 92 -1.44 7.29 5.05
N LEU A 93 -0.68 7.25 3.96
CA LEU A 93 -0.01 6.06 3.46
C LEU A 93 1.48 6.32 3.32
N ALA A 94 2.30 5.34 3.68
CA ALA A 94 3.72 5.32 3.35
C ALA A 94 4.04 4.12 2.47
N GLN A 95 4.76 4.35 1.37
CA GLN A 95 5.30 3.27 0.56
C GLN A 95 6.81 3.20 0.72
N ASP A 96 7.22 2.60 1.83
CA ASP A 96 8.61 2.36 2.17
C ASP A 96 9.30 1.55 1.05
N ASP A 97 10.51 1.95 0.70
CA ASP A 97 11.43 1.15 -0.09
C ASP A 97 12.11 0.15 0.83
N LEU A 98 11.40 -0.91 1.19
CA LEU A 98 12.06 -2.06 1.80
C LEU A 98 12.72 -2.89 0.69
N PRO A 99 14.00 -3.28 0.85
CA PRO A 99 14.69 -4.16 -0.08
C PRO A 99 13.94 -5.50 -0.17
N ALA A 100 13.90 -6.10 -1.36
CA ALA A 100 13.39 -7.46 -1.53
C ALA A 100 14.36 -8.48 -0.92
N PRO A 101 13.92 -9.70 -0.56
CA PRO A 101 12.77 -10.11 0.24
C PRO A 101 13.24 -10.65 1.61
N ALA A 102 12.32 -11.05 2.49
CA ALA A 102 12.63 -11.95 3.60
C ALA A 102 13.00 -13.34 3.06
N ALA A 103 14.23 -13.47 2.59
CA ALA A 103 14.91 -14.74 2.37
C ALA A 103 16.26 -14.61 3.06
N LEU A 104 16.32 -14.98 4.35
CA LEU A 104 17.45 -15.57 5.07
C LEU A 104 17.23 -15.46 6.59
N ALA A 105 16.59 -16.49 7.14
CA ALA A 105 16.87 -16.97 8.50
C ALA A 105 16.55 -18.49 8.59
N THR A 106 17.12 -19.28 7.67
CA THR A 106 17.39 -20.70 7.90
C THR A 106 18.90 -20.91 7.80
N ALA A 107 19.62 -20.42 8.81
CA ALA A 107 21.03 -20.71 9.00
C ALA A 107 21.35 -20.78 10.49
N CYS A 108 20.82 -21.80 11.16
CA CYS A 108 21.37 -22.31 12.42
C CYS A 108 20.87 -23.74 12.66
N ALA A 109 21.51 -24.70 11.99
CA ALA A 109 21.70 -26.06 12.50
C ALA A 109 22.88 -26.70 11.74
N GLY A 110 24.08 -26.29 12.13
CA GLY A 110 25.31 -27.01 11.82
C GLY A 110 26.04 -27.25 13.13
N ALA A 111 26.09 -28.52 13.54
CA ALA A 111 27.11 -29.20 14.34
C ALA A 111 26.56 -30.56 14.78
#